data_AF-A0A811TDH9-F1
#
_entry.id   AF-A0A811TDH9-F1
#
_cell.length_a   1.000
_cell.length_b   1.000
_cell.length_c   1.000
_cell.angle_alpha   90.00
_cell.angle_beta   90.00
_cell.angle_gamma   90.00
#
_symmetry.space_group_name_H-M   'P 1'
#
loop_
_entity.id
_entity.type
_entity.pdbx_description
1 polymer ?
#
loop_
_entity_poly.entity_id
_entity_poly.type
_entity_poly.pdbx_seq_one_letter_code
_entity_poly.pdbx_strand_id
1 'polypeptide(L)'
;MTNNKLEADPKKEFCSDPNCSDRGKRGMGNIVRYGHDKNGRQRFKCKTCGRVFVETKNTVFYNRKLSEDQIILICKLLVEKNGIRAIERIMEIHRDTISDVVEDLARHARK
;
A
#
# COMPACT_ATOMS: atom_id res chain seq x y z
N MET A 1 9.66 -6.52 18.27
CA MET A 1 8.37 -5.91 18.60
C MET A 1 7.32 -6.68 17.83
N THR A 2 6.37 -7.29 18.53
CA THR A 2 5.32 -8.14 17.97
C THR A 2 4.47 -7.32 17.01
N ASN A 3 4.68 -7.48 15.70
CA ASN A 3 3.82 -6.91 14.68
C ASN A 3 2.46 -7.60 14.81
N ASN A 4 1.58 -6.99 15.59
CA ASN A 4 0.17 -7.30 15.63
C ASN A 4 -0.38 -6.88 14.26
N LYS A 5 -0.23 -7.77 13.28
CA LYS A 5 -0.72 -7.58 11.91
C LYS A 5 -2.23 -7.50 12.05
N LEU A 6 -2.78 -6.28 12.13
CA LEU A 6 -4.23 -6.09 12.07
C LEU A 6 -4.70 -6.85 10.83
N GLU A 7 -5.49 -7.91 11.03
CA GLU A 7 -5.94 -8.72 9.91
C GLU A 7 -6.64 -7.83 8.89
N ALA A 8 -6.30 -7.98 7.61
CA ALA A 8 -6.88 -7.16 6.57
C ALA A 8 -8.39 -7.42 6.47
N ASP A 9 -9.17 -6.36 6.65
CA ASP A 9 -10.63 -6.38 6.74
C ASP A 9 -11.26 -6.10 5.36
N PRO A 10 -11.98 -7.06 4.75
CA PRO A 10 -12.65 -6.86 3.47
C PRO A 10 -13.57 -5.65 3.40
N LYS A 11 -14.15 -5.21 4.53
CA LYS A 11 -15.09 -4.08 4.56
C LYS A 11 -14.41 -2.73 4.29
N LYS A 12 -13.12 -2.61 4.59
CA LYS A 12 -12.32 -1.40 4.37
C LYS A 12 -11.80 -1.29 2.94
N GLU A 13 -11.79 -2.40 2.22
CA GLU A 13 -11.31 -2.50 0.85
C GLU A 13 -12.36 -2.07 -0.18
N PHE A 14 -11.90 -1.75 -1.38
CA PHE A 14 -12.76 -1.41 -2.51
C PHE A 14 -12.17 -1.89 -3.83
N CYS A 15 -13.03 -2.06 -4.83
CA CYS A 15 -12.59 -2.41 -6.17
C CYS A 15 -12.12 -1.16 -6.93
N SER A 16 -10.88 -1.17 -7.44
CA SER A 16 -10.34 -0.07 -8.27
C SER A 16 -10.56 -0.26 -9.78
N ASP A 17 -11.20 -1.34 -10.19
CA ASP A 17 -11.45 -1.65 -11.60
C ASP A 17 -12.37 -0.61 -12.25
N PRO A 18 -11.92 0.11 -13.31
CA PRO A 18 -12.76 1.02 -14.10
C PRO A 18 -14.06 0.41 -14.62
N ASN A 19 -14.06 -0.89 -14.94
CA ASN A 19 -15.17 -1.59 -15.58
C ASN A 19 -16.12 -2.26 -14.56
N CYS A 20 -15.91 -2.06 -13.26
CA CYS A 20 -16.76 -2.62 -12.22
C CYS A 20 -17.89 -1.66 -11.84
N SER A 21 -19.13 -2.16 -11.77
CA SER A 21 -20.30 -1.39 -11.31
C SER A 21 -20.20 -0.97 -9.84
N ASP A 22 -19.39 -1.66 -9.05
CA ASP A 22 -19.11 -1.34 -7.64
C ASP A 22 -17.71 -0.73 -7.42
N ARG A 23 -17.16 -0.11 -8.46
CA ARG A 23 -15.89 0.62 -8.36
C ARG A 23 -15.93 1.68 -7.27
N GLY A 24 -14.89 1.71 -6.42
CA GLY A 24 -14.71 2.72 -5.38
C GLY A 24 -15.64 2.60 -4.17
N LYS A 25 -16.67 1.75 -4.20
CA LYS A 25 -17.59 1.56 -3.09
C LYS A 25 -16.96 0.67 -2.01
N ARG A 26 -17.07 1.08 -0.75
CA ARG A 26 -16.64 0.32 0.44
C ARG A 26 -17.85 -0.24 1.17
N GLY A 27 -17.67 -1.33 1.93
CA GLY A 27 -18.71 -1.88 2.80
C GLY A 27 -19.90 -2.54 2.08
N MET A 28 -19.90 -2.65 0.75
CA MET A 28 -21.00 -3.28 -0.03
C MET A 28 -21.05 -4.81 0.08
N GLY A 29 -20.14 -5.44 0.83
CA GLY A 29 -20.04 -6.89 0.95
C GLY A 29 -19.59 -7.62 -0.33
N ASN A 30 -19.23 -6.87 -1.37
CA ASN A 30 -18.76 -7.41 -2.65
C ASN A 30 -17.28 -7.84 -2.60
N ILE A 31 -16.49 -7.37 -1.64
CA ILE A 31 -15.10 -7.78 -1.46
C ILE A 31 -15.01 -8.92 -0.44
N VAL A 32 -14.30 -10.00 -0.80
CA VAL A 32 -14.07 -11.15 0.08
C VAL A 32 -12.60 -11.55 0.14
N ARG A 33 -12.17 -12.16 1.24
CA ARG A 33 -10.83 -12.77 1.37
C ARG A 33 -10.65 -13.87 0.33
N TYR A 34 -9.47 -13.94 -0.28
CA TYR A 34 -9.12 -14.86 -1.36
C TYR A 34 -7.69 -15.41 -1.18
N GLY A 35 -7.43 -16.06 -0.04
CA GLY A 35 -6.11 -16.61 0.28
C GLY A 35 -5.02 -15.53 0.41
N HIS A 36 -3.76 -15.93 0.33
CA HIS A 36 -2.60 -15.04 0.48
C HIS A 36 -1.72 -15.07 -0.78
N ASP A 37 -0.91 -14.04 -0.98
CA ASP A 37 0.17 -14.06 -1.97
C ASP A 37 1.39 -14.85 -1.45
N LYS A 38 2.41 -15.01 -2.30
CA LYS A 38 3.67 -15.69 -1.94
C LYS A 38 4.43 -15.03 -0.78
N ASN A 39 4.12 -13.77 -0.46
CA ASN A 39 4.74 -13.00 0.62
C ASN A 39 3.84 -12.96 1.88
N GLY A 40 2.76 -13.76 1.92
CA GLY A 40 1.83 -13.81 3.05
C GLY A 40 0.93 -12.58 3.19
N ARG A 41 0.75 -11.79 2.12
CA ARG A 41 -0.19 -10.66 2.07
C ARG A 41 -1.59 -11.15 1.73
N GLN A 42 -2.61 -10.63 2.40
CA GLN A 42 -3.99 -11.01 2.12
C GLN A 42 -4.34 -10.62 0.67
N ARG A 43 -4.97 -11.54 -0.06
CA ARG A 43 -5.59 -11.25 -1.35
C ARG A 43 -7.10 -11.10 -1.17
N PHE A 44 -7.69 -10.22 -1.95
CA PHE A 44 -9.12 -9.98 -1.98
C PHE A 44 -9.65 -10.24 -3.37
N LYS A 45 -10.90 -10.70 -3.45
CA LYS A 45 -11.64 -10.87 -4.71
C LYS A 45 -12.89 -10.02 -4.66
N CYS A 46 -13.12 -9.23 -5.71
CA CYS A 46 -14.39 -8.59 -5.95
C CYS A 46 -15.36 -9.61 -6.57
N LYS A 47 -16.49 -9.86 -5.92
CA LYS A 47 -17.56 -10.73 -6.43
C LYS A 47 -18.29 -10.14 -7.64
N THR A 48 -18.31 -8.82 -7.77
CA THR A 48 -18.99 -8.12 -8.85
C THR A 48 -18.26 -8.28 -10.19
N CYS A 49 -16.97 -7.96 -10.26
CA CYS A 49 -16.19 -8.06 -11.50
C CYS A 49 -15.20 -9.23 -11.55
N GLY A 50 -15.11 -10.04 -10.49
CA GLY A 50 -14.22 -11.20 -10.40
C GLY A 50 -12.73 -10.89 -10.18
N ARG A 51 -12.31 -9.62 -10.26
CA ARG A 51 -10.89 -9.26 -10.11
C ARG A 51 -10.34 -9.56 -8.72
N VAL A 52 -9.09 -9.99 -8.71
CA VAL A 52 -8.31 -10.26 -7.50
C VAL A 52 -7.25 -9.18 -7.33
N PHE A 53 -7.10 -8.67 -6.11
CA PHE A 53 -6.08 -7.69 -5.75
C PHE A 53 -5.48 -8.03 -4.38
N VAL A 54 -4.31 -7.49 -4.08
CA VAL A 54 -3.64 -7.67 -2.78
C VAL A 54 -4.04 -6.55 -1.82
N GLU A 55 -3.94 -6.78 -0.51
CA GLU A 55 -4.24 -5.80 0.54
C GLU A 55 -3.46 -4.48 0.40
N THR A 56 -2.24 -4.54 -0.16
CA THR A 56 -1.44 -3.32 -0.36
C THR A 56 -1.89 -2.50 -1.57
N LYS A 57 -2.86 -2.98 -2.36
CA LYS A 57 -3.34 -2.27 -3.55
C LYS A 57 -3.92 -0.91 -3.14
N ASN A 58 -3.59 0.14 -3.90
CA ASN A 58 -3.97 1.53 -3.60
C ASN A 58 -3.34 2.11 -2.32
N THR A 59 -2.21 1.57 -1.89
CA THR A 59 -1.40 2.13 -0.80
C THR A 59 0.02 2.39 -1.30
N VAL A 60 0.79 3.16 -0.53
CA VAL A 60 2.22 3.41 -0.76
C VAL A 60 3.08 2.13 -0.70
N PHE A 61 2.56 1.06 -0.11
CA PHE A 61 3.25 -0.24 -0.01
C PHE A 61 3.08 -1.11 -1.26
N TYR A 62 2.26 -0.69 -2.23
CA TYR A 62 1.99 -1.47 -3.42
C TYR A 62 3.20 -1.60 -4.33
N ASN A 63 3.50 -2.83 -4.78
CA ASN A 63 4.54 -3.11 -5.77
C ASN A 63 5.94 -2.55 -5.40
N ARG A 64 6.28 -2.56 -4.11
CA ARG A 64 7.58 -2.12 -3.61
C ARG A 64 8.47 -3.31 -3.23
N LYS A 65 9.76 -3.16 -3.50
CA LYS A 65 10.83 -4.06 -3.00
C LYS A 65 11.26 -3.72 -1.57
N LEU A 66 11.11 -2.45 -1.19
CA LEU A 66 11.37 -2.00 0.17
C LEU A 66 10.43 -2.70 1.16
N SER A 67 10.95 -2.99 2.36
CA SER A 67 10.10 -3.42 3.46
C SER A 67 9.15 -2.30 3.90
N GLU A 68 8.05 -2.66 4.55
CA GLU A 68 7.11 -1.67 5.11
C GLU A 68 7.82 -0.76 6.11
N ASP A 69 8.71 -1.32 6.94
CA ASP A 69 9.51 -0.57 7.91
C ASP A 69 10.43 0.47 7.24
N GLN A 70 11.04 0.12 6.10
CA GLN A 70 11.85 1.07 5.33
C GLN A 70 11.00 2.22 4.80
N ILE A 71 9.83 1.93 4.22
CA ILE A 71 8.91 2.95 3.71
C ILE A 71 8.44 3.87 4.85
N ILE A 72 8.06 3.29 5.99
CA ILE A 72 7.66 4.05 7.18
C ILE A 72 8.81 4.93 7.68
N LEU A 73 10.05 4.42 7.70
CA LEU A 73 11.21 5.18 8.14
C LEU A 73 11.54 6.33 7.19
N ILE A 74 11.44 6.13 5.87
CA ILE A 74 11.54 7.22 4.88
C ILE A 74 10.52 8.31 5.20
N CYS A 75 9.25 7.95 5.42
CA CYS A 75 8.20 8.89 5.77
C CYS A 75 8.49 9.65 7.08
N LYS A 76 8.97 8.96 8.13
CA LYS A 76 9.36 9.59 9.40
C LYS A 76 10.49 10.61 9.20
N LEU A 77 11.54 10.24 8.47
CA LEU A 77 12.67 11.15 8.23
C LEU A 77 12.26 12.39 7.43
N LEU A 78 11.33 12.25 6.47
CA LEU A 78 10.76 13.38 5.74
C LEU A 78 9.99 14.33 6.67
N VAL A 79 9.19 13.80 7.61
CA VAL A 79 8.47 14.60 8.61
C VAL A 79 9.45 15.36 9.52
N GLU A 80 10.57 14.72 9.88
CA GLU A 80 11.69 15.34 10.59
C GLU A 80 12.52 16.31 9.72
N LYS A 81 12.00 16.72 8.56
CA LYS A 81 12.60 17.70 7.63
C LYS A 81 13.94 17.27 7.03
N ASN A 82 14.25 15.98 7.03
CA ASN A 82 15.43 15.49 6.31
C ASN A 82 15.18 15.58 4.80
N GLY A 83 16.10 16.21 4.08
CA GLY A 83 16.08 16.21 2.61
C GLY A 83 16.36 14.82 2.03
N ILE A 84 15.91 14.56 0.81
CA ILE A 84 16.06 13.24 0.13
C ILE A 84 17.50 12.72 0.16
N ARG A 85 18.50 13.58 -0.11
CA ARG A 85 19.92 13.21 -0.05
C ARG A 85 20.42 12.88 1.37
N ALA A 86 19.83 13.49 2.40
CA ALA A 86 20.14 13.14 3.79
C ALA A 86 19.57 11.76 4.13
N ILE A 87 18.34 11.47 3.71
CA ILE A 87 17.71 10.17 3.88
C ILE A 87 18.50 9.07 3.17
N GLU A 88 18.99 9.34 1.96
CA GLU A 88 19.88 8.42 1.21
C GLU A 88 21.10 8.02 2.03
N ARG A 89 21.77 8.98 2.68
CA ARG A 89 22.94 8.69 3.53
C ARG A 89 22.58 7.98 4.83
N ILE A 90 21.43 8.31 5.43
CA ILE A 90 20.97 7.71 6.70
C ILE A 90 20.56 6.25 6.49
N MET A 91 19.88 5.96 5.39
CA MET A 91 19.27 4.65 5.13
C MET A 91 20.08 3.78 4.16
N GLU A 92 21.10 4.34 3.52
CA GLU A 92 21.87 3.71 2.43
C GLU A 92 20.98 3.22 1.27
N ILE A 93 19.91 3.95 0.99
CA ILE A 93 18.98 3.70 -0.13
C ILE A 93 19.16 4.80 -1.16
N HIS A 94 19.33 4.43 -2.43
CA HIS A 94 19.51 5.40 -3.52
C HIS A 94 18.37 6.42 -3.57
N ARG A 95 18.72 7.71 -3.73
CA ARG A 95 17.78 8.84 -3.71
C ARG A 95 16.58 8.72 -4.64
N ASP A 96 16.72 8.04 -5.78
CA ASP A 96 15.63 7.88 -6.75
C ASP A 96 14.55 6.96 -6.18
N THR A 97 14.95 5.88 -5.48
CA THR A 97 14.00 5.01 -4.77
C THR A 97 13.25 5.78 -3.68
N ILE A 98 13.95 6.64 -2.95
CA ILE A 98 13.34 7.52 -1.92
C ILE A 98 12.36 8.50 -2.58
N SER A 99 12.78 9.13 -3.69
CA SER A 99 11.94 10.07 -4.45
C SER A 99 10.66 9.41 -4.95
N ASP A 100 10.75 8.18 -5.48
CA ASP A 100 9.59 7.42 -5.92
C ASP A 100 8.61 7.14 -4.78
N VAL A 101 9.11 6.85 -3.58
CA VAL A 101 8.28 6.66 -2.38
C VAL A 101 7.58 7.96 -2.00
N VAL A 102 8.30 9.08 -2.03
CA VAL A 102 7.74 10.41 -1.74
C VAL A 102 6.66 10.78 -2.75
N GLU A 103 6.88 10.51 -4.04
CA GLU A 103 5.92 10.81 -5.08
C GLU A 103 4.64 9.98 -4.94
N ASP A 104 4.78 8.68 -4.66
CA ASP A 104 3.62 7.83 -4.38
C ASP A 104 2.87 8.32 -3.14
N LEU A 105 3.56 8.71 -2.07
CA LEU A 105 2.94 9.29 -0.89
C LEU A 105 2.14 10.55 -1.25
N ALA A 106 2.73 11.47 -2.01
CA ALA A 106 2.06 12.68 -2.47
C ALA A 106 0.82 12.36 -3.34
N ARG A 107 0.90 11.34 -4.19
CA ARG A 107 -0.22 10.89 -5.02
C ARG A 107 -1.39 10.34 -4.19
N HIS A 108 -1.11 9.67 -3.08
CA HIS A 108 -2.14 9.18 -2.17
C HIS A 108 -2.72 10.30 -1.30
N ALA A 109 -1.93 11.30 -0.90
CA ALA A 109 -2.41 12.42 -0.09
C ALA A 109 -3.33 13.40 -0.85
N ARG A 110 -3.21 13.47 -2.19
CA ARG A 110 -4.05 14.34 -3.04
C ARG A 110 -5.43 13.75 -3.36
N LYS A 111 -5.65 12.47 -3.10
CA LYS A 111 -6.90 11.75 -3.39
C LYS A 111 -7.76 11.67 -2.15
#